data_AF-D2BC43-F1
#
_entry.id   AF-D2BC43-F1
#
_cell.length_a   1.000
_cell.length_b   1.000
_cell.length_c   1.000
_cell.angle_alpha   90.00
_cell.angle_beta   90.00
_cell.angle_gamma   90.00
#
_symmetry.space_group_name_H-M   'P 1'
#
loop_
_entity.id
_entity.type
_entity.pdbx_description
1 polymer ?
#
loop_
_entity_poly.entity_id
_entity_poly.type
_entity_poly.pdbx_seq_one_letter_code
_entity_poly.pdbx_strand_id
1 'polypeptide(L)'
;MPMSYPPPQYFADHGTAGATYRPAGTEPDLTIGVKSRVGYLATGATTAGRFGLYRWDMAAIPNGPGAHFHRTISESFFILEGTVSLYSGERWLDAAPGDFLYVPPGGVHAFSNDSGAPASMLVMFTPGAPREAYFEELAEIVASGRQLTQEEWTELYARHDQYEAL
;
A
#
# COMPACT_ATOMS: atom_id res chain seq x y z
N MET A 1 -30.80 -3.88 -6.33
CA MET A 1 -30.49 -5.32 -6.49
C MET A 1 -30.31 -5.90 -5.09
N PRO A 2 -30.93 -7.03 -4.73
CA PRO A 2 -30.60 -7.70 -3.47
C PRO A 2 -29.11 -8.05 -3.48
N MET A 3 -28.37 -7.65 -2.44
CA MET A 3 -26.97 -8.06 -2.31
C MET A 3 -26.95 -9.56 -2.00
N SER A 4 -26.39 -10.36 -2.92
CA SER A 4 -26.08 -11.77 -2.67
C SER A 4 -24.60 -11.91 -2.35
N TYR A 5 -24.26 -12.94 -1.58
CA TYR A 5 -22.87 -13.33 -1.43
C TYR A 5 -22.24 -13.66 -2.80
N PRO A 6 -20.91 -13.46 -2.96
CA PRO A 6 -20.19 -13.93 -4.14
C PRO A 6 -20.38 -15.45 -4.35
N PRO A 7 -20.23 -15.94 -5.60
CA PRO A 7 -20.24 -17.37 -5.87
C PRO A 7 -19.20 -18.14 -5.02
N PRO A 8 -19.51 -19.37 -4.57
CA PRO A 8 -18.53 -20.22 -3.88
C PRO A 8 -17.26 -20.40 -4.71
N GLN A 9 -16.10 -20.31 -4.05
CA GLN A 9 -14.79 -20.58 -4.66
C GLN A 9 -14.15 -21.86 -4.13
N TYR A 10 -14.80 -22.53 -3.17
CA TYR A 10 -14.35 -23.75 -2.52
C TYR A 10 -15.51 -24.74 -2.49
N PHE A 11 -15.27 -25.97 -2.96
CA PHE A 11 -16.33 -26.94 -3.26
C PHE A 11 -16.17 -28.28 -2.54
N ALA A 12 -15.20 -28.40 -1.63
CA ALA A 12 -15.09 -29.61 -0.81
C ALA A 12 -16.15 -29.63 0.30
N ASP A 13 -16.55 -30.82 0.72
CA ASP A 13 -17.60 -31.01 1.73
C ASP A 13 -17.14 -30.68 3.16
N HIS A 14 -15.83 -30.51 3.37
CA HIS A 14 -15.21 -30.17 4.65
C HIS A 14 -14.10 -29.14 4.46
N GLY A 15 -13.86 -28.30 5.47
CA GLY A 15 -12.75 -27.35 5.44
C GLY A 15 -11.39 -28.01 5.65
N THR A 16 -10.34 -27.35 5.17
CA THR A 16 -8.94 -27.76 5.37
C THR A 16 -8.18 -26.72 6.20
N ALA A 17 -7.18 -27.16 6.96
CA ALA A 17 -6.23 -26.23 7.57
C ALA A 17 -5.45 -25.48 6.47
N GLY A 18 -5.44 -24.15 6.52
CA GLY A 18 -4.77 -23.32 5.52
C GLY A 18 -4.49 -21.88 5.97
N ALA A 19 -4.69 -21.58 7.26
CA ALA A 19 -4.40 -20.26 7.79
C ALA A 19 -2.89 -20.05 7.93
N THR A 20 -2.42 -18.87 7.58
CA THR A 20 -1.08 -18.40 7.91
C THR A 20 -1.15 -17.49 9.14
N TYR A 21 -0.09 -17.50 9.95
CA TYR A 21 0.04 -16.64 11.11
C TYR A 21 1.37 -15.89 11.05
N ARG A 22 1.30 -14.56 11.12
CA ARG A 22 2.47 -13.68 11.23
C ARG A 22 2.46 -13.01 12.61
N PRO A 23 3.42 -13.33 13.50
CA PRO A 23 3.53 -12.66 14.80
C PRO A 23 3.78 -11.15 14.66
N ALA A 24 3.31 -10.37 15.63
CA ALA A 24 3.52 -8.91 15.64
C ALA A 24 5.01 -8.50 15.73
N GLY A 25 5.88 -9.38 16.25
CA GLY A 25 7.33 -9.14 16.35
C GLY A 25 8.13 -9.56 15.12
N THR A 26 7.49 -9.96 14.01
CA THR A 26 8.20 -10.26 12.77
C THR A 26 8.77 -8.97 12.18
N GLU A 27 10.08 -8.94 11.95
CA GLU A 27 10.75 -7.83 11.28
C GLU A 27 10.12 -7.53 9.90
N PRO A 28 10.12 -6.27 9.46
CA PRO A 28 9.61 -5.90 8.15
C PRO A 28 10.47 -6.51 7.04
N ASP A 29 9.79 -6.90 5.96
CA ASP A 29 10.38 -7.57 4.80
C ASP A 29 11.23 -6.61 3.96
N LEU A 30 10.92 -5.31 4.00
CA LEU A 30 11.62 -4.30 3.22
C LEU A 30 11.88 -3.02 4.04
N THR A 31 13.02 -2.37 3.78
CA THR A 31 13.33 -1.02 4.26
C THR A 31 13.69 -0.13 3.06
N ILE A 32 13.02 1.01 2.93
CA ILE A 32 13.21 1.98 1.84
C ILE A 32 13.95 3.19 2.41
N GLY A 33 15.27 3.20 2.23
CA GLY A 33 16.16 4.21 2.83
C GLY A 33 16.04 4.27 4.35
N VAL A 34 16.06 5.49 4.90
CA VAL A 34 15.88 5.72 6.35
C VAL A 34 14.45 6.07 6.73
N LYS A 35 13.53 6.12 5.75
CA LYS A 35 12.23 6.77 5.92
C LYS A 35 11.08 5.79 6.11
N SER A 36 11.13 4.61 5.50
CA SER A 36 10.01 3.66 5.54
C SER A 36 10.44 2.23 5.71
N ARG A 37 9.63 1.47 6.45
CA ARG A 37 9.74 0.03 6.61
C ARG A 37 8.40 -0.61 6.22
N VAL A 38 8.45 -1.70 5.47
CA VAL A 38 7.26 -2.35 4.92
C VAL A 38 7.21 -3.80 5.37
N GLY A 39 6.16 -4.16 6.10
CA GLY A 39 5.86 -5.54 6.47
C GLY A 39 4.84 -6.14 5.50
N TYR A 40 5.20 -7.24 4.85
CA TYR A 40 4.32 -7.96 3.92
C TYR A 40 3.43 -8.89 4.73
N LEU A 41 2.23 -8.42 5.11
CA LEU A 41 1.30 -9.20 5.93
C LEU A 41 0.59 -10.26 5.09
N ALA A 42 0.15 -9.89 3.89
CA ALA A 42 -0.35 -10.79 2.87
C ALA A 42 -0.04 -10.21 1.48
N THR A 43 0.55 -11.01 0.60
CA THR A 43 0.84 -10.63 -0.78
C THR A 43 -0.23 -11.15 -1.73
N GLY A 44 -0.30 -10.61 -2.95
CA GLY A 44 -1.14 -11.17 -4.00
C GLY A 44 -0.89 -12.67 -4.21
N ALA A 45 0.35 -13.13 -4.10
CA ALA A 45 0.69 -14.55 -4.17
C ALA A 45 0.04 -15.38 -3.04
N THR A 46 0.10 -14.89 -1.79
CA THR A 46 -0.48 -15.60 -0.64
C THR A 46 -2.01 -15.58 -0.59
N THR A 47 -2.66 -14.60 -1.24
CA THR A 47 -4.13 -14.45 -1.25
C THR A 47 -4.78 -14.94 -2.53
N ALA A 48 -3.99 -15.52 -3.44
CA ALA A 48 -4.37 -15.85 -4.82
C ALA A 48 -5.00 -14.66 -5.56
N GLY A 49 -4.33 -13.51 -5.49
CA GLY A 49 -4.67 -12.28 -6.21
C GLY A 49 -5.88 -11.54 -5.65
N ARG A 50 -6.42 -11.92 -4.49
CA ARG A 50 -7.62 -11.28 -3.92
C ARG A 50 -7.32 -9.91 -3.33
N PHE A 51 -6.25 -9.81 -2.56
CA PHE A 51 -5.78 -8.56 -1.99
C PHE A 51 -4.28 -8.62 -1.66
N GLY A 52 -3.63 -7.47 -1.63
CA GLY A 52 -2.32 -7.29 -0.98
C GLY A 52 -2.54 -6.43 0.27
N LEU A 53 -1.95 -6.82 1.40
CA LEU A 53 -2.03 -6.11 2.67
C LEU A 53 -0.62 -5.91 3.23
N TYR A 54 -0.27 -4.65 3.45
CA TYR A 54 1.05 -4.23 3.88
C TYR A 54 0.93 -3.37 5.12
N ARG A 55 1.81 -3.58 6.09
CA ARG A 55 2.05 -2.62 7.18
C ARG A 55 3.11 -1.65 6.70
N TRP A 56 2.80 -0.36 6.77
CA TRP A 56 3.69 0.71 6.35
C TRP A 56 4.06 1.56 7.57
N ASP A 57 5.31 1.43 8.02
CA ASP A 57 5.86 2.22 9.12
C ASP A 57 6.69 3.37 8.55
N MET A 58 6.47 4.57 9.07
CA MET A 58 7.05 5.83 8.60
C MET A 58 7.90 6.46 9.71
N ALA A 59 9.13 6.83 9.39
CA ALA A 59 9.95 7.65 10.28
C ALA A 59 9.38 9.06 10.43
N ALA A 60 9.87 9.81 11.42
CA ALA A 60 9.57 11.23 11.66
C ALA A 60 10.20 12.16 10.60
N ILE A 61 10.10 11.80 9.33
CA ILE A 61 10.69 12.50 8.19
C ILE A 61 9.64 12.52 7.08
N PRO A 62 9.31 13.69 6.51
CA PRO A 62 8.39 13.78 5.37
C PRO A 62 8.77 12.81 4.24
N ASN A 63 7.79 11.98 3.90
CA ASN A 63 7.91 10.90 2.93
C ASN A 63 6.53 10.46 2.45
N GLY A 64 6.45 10.14 1.17
CA GLY A 64 5.30 9.50 0.56
C GLY A 64 5.22 9.86 -0.92
N PRO A 65 4.32 9.21 -1.67
CA PRO A 65 4.15 9.50 -3.07
C PRO A 65 3.49 10.87 -3.27
N GLY A 66 3.83 11.53 -4.38
CA GLY A 66 3.03 12.66 -4.89
C GLY A 66 1.61 12.21 -5.26
N ALA A 67 0.73 13.16 -5.55
CA ALA A 67 -0.64 12.85 -5.94
C ALA A 67 -0.66 11.96 -7.19
N HIS A 68 -1.37 10.84 -7.11
CA HIS A 68 -1.44 9.84 -8.17
C HIS A 68 -2.76 9.09 -8.13
N PHE A 69 -2.99 8.23 -9.12
CA PHE A 69 -4.12 7.31 -9.16
C PHE A 69 -3.71 5.97 -9.76
N HIS A 70 -4.56 4.97 -9.49
CA HIS A 70 -4.46 3.63 -10.06
C HIS A 70 -5.62 3.35 -11.02
N ARG A 71 -5.42 2.56 -12.07
CA ARG A 71 -6.50 2.23 -13.02
C ARG A 71 -7.13 0.88 -12.77
N THR A 72 -6.40 -0.05 -12.15
CA THR A 72 -6.82 -1.45 -12.01
C THR A 72 -7.11 -1.86 -10.57
N ILE A 73 -6.55 -1.16 -9.59
CA ILE A 73 -6.70 -1.45 -8.17
C ILE A 73 -7.37 -0.30 -7.40
N SER A 74 -8.17 -0.66 -6.41
CA SER A 74 -8.48 0.24 -5.30
C SER A 74 -7.38 0.15 -4.26
N GLU A 75 -7.12 1.25 -3.57
CA GLU A 75 -6.20 1.31 -2.43
C GLU A 75 -6.95 1.75 -1.17
N SER A 76 -6.54 1.25 -0.02
CA SER A 76 -7.13 1.61 1.27
C SER A 76 -6.07 1.82 2.33
N PHE A 77 -6.28 2.84 3.15
CA PHE A 77 -5.39 3.24 4.23
C PHE A 77 -6.14 3.14 5.56
N PHE A 78 -5.55 2.48 6.54
CA PHE A 78 -6.07 2.44 7.91
C PHE A 78 -4.97 2.77 8.89
N ILE A 79 -5.13 3.84 9.67
CA ILE A 79 -4.06 4.33 10.54
C ILE A 79 -3.97 3.48 11.81
N LEU A 80 -2.76 3.03 12.13
CA LEU A 80 -2.46 2.20 13.30
C LEU A 80 -1.86 3.02 14.44
N GLU A 81 -0.95 3.95 14.12
CA GLU A 81 -0.21 4.74 15.10
C GLU A 81 0.19 6.10 14.50
N GLY A 82 0.30 7.12 15.35
CA GLY A 82 0.72 8.45 14.95
C GLY A 82 -0.30 9.16 14.06
N THR A 83 0.19 10.14 13.28
CA THR A 83 -0.62 10.91 12.34
C THR A 83 -0.04 10.76 10.94
N VAL A 84 -0.90 10.42 9.98
CA VAL A 84 -0.53 10.38 8.55
C VAL A 84 -1.39 11.41 7.82
N SER A 85 -0.76 12.31 7.07
CA SER A 85 -1.47 13.26 6.22
C SER A 85 -1.87 12.54 4.94
N LEU A 86 -3.17 12.34 4.73
CA LEU A 86 -3.74 11.67 3.55
C LEU A 86 -4.39 12.71 2.62
N TYR A 87 -4.11 12.62 1.33
CA TYR A 87 -4.78 13.44 0.32
C TYR A 87 -5.93 12.66 -0.31
N SER A 88 -7.14 13.23 -0.28
CA SER A 88 -8.36 12.58 -0.79
C SER A 88 -8.67 12.87 -2.26
N GLY A 89 -7.76 13.53 -2.98
CA GLY A 89 -8.01 14.08 -4.31
C GLY A 89 -8.55 15.52 -4.30
N GLU A 90 -9.04 15.99 -3.14
CA GLU A 90 -9.59 17.34 -2.97
C GLU A 90 -8.88 18.12 -1.86
N ARG A 91 -8.51 17.46 -0.76
CA ARG A 91 -7.87 18.08 0.40
C ARG A 91 -6.96 17.11 1.14
N TRP A 92 -6.03 17.67 1.90
CA TRP A 92 -5.22 16.95 2.88
C TRP A 92 -6.00 16.78 4.19
N LEU A 93 -5.84 15.62 4.80
CA LEU A 93 -6.48 15.19 6.05
C LEU A 93 -5.41 14.64 6.98
N ASP A 94 -5.31 15.17 8.19
CA ASP A 94 -4.46 14.57 9.22
C ASP A 94 -5.21 13.41 9.87
N ALA A 95 -4.93 12.19 9.41
CA ALA A 95 -5.59 10.98 9.86
C ALA A 95 -4.91 10.40 11.11
N ALA A 96 -5.70 10.07 12.12
CA ALA A 96 -5.29 9.55 13.42
C ALA A 96 -5.62 8.04 13.54
N PRO A 97 -5.11 7.32 14.55
CA PRO A 97 -5.33 5.89 14.68
C PRO A 97 -6.82 5.53 14.70
N GLY A 98 -7.21 4.59 13.85
CA GLY A 98 -8.61 4.20 13.62
C GLY A 98 -9.28 4.88 12.43
N ASP A 99 -8.70 5.95 11.88
CA ASP A 99 -9.19 6.58 10.66
C ASP A 99 -8.91 5.71 9.43
N PHE A 100 -9.80 5.85 8.44
CA PHE A 100 -9.80 5.04 7.22
C PHE A 100 -10.04 5.89 5.99
N LEU A 101 -9.26 5.63 4.93
CA LEU A 101 -9.48 6.18 3.60
C LEU A 101 -9.58 5.04 2.59
N TYR A 102 -10.67 5.01 1.83
CA TYR A 102 -10.83 4.14 0.67
C TYR A 102 -10.68 4.95 -0.61
N VAL A 103 -9.87 4.46 -1.55
CA VAL A 103 -9.64 5.08 -2.84
C VAL A 103 -10.04 4.09 -3.95
N PRO A 104 -11.12 4.35 -4.70
CA PRO A 104 -11.49 3.49 -5.83
C PRO A 104 -10.51 3.66 -7.00
N PRO A 105 -10.51 2.75 -8.00
CA PRO A 105 -9.78 2.97 -9.23
C PRO A 105 -10.14 4.32 -9.87
N GLY A 106 -9.13 5.08 -10.29
CA GLY A 106 -9.25 6.45 -10.79
C GLY A 106 -9.29 7.53 -9.70
N GLY A 107 -9.39 7.16 -8.43
CA GLY A 107 -9.33 8.09 -7.31
C GLY A 107 -7.93 8.66 -7.13
N VAL A 108 -7.81 9.98 -7.25
CA VAL A 108 -6.56 10.69 -6.96
C VAL A 108 -6.32 10.69 -5.45
N HIS A 109 -5.11 10.32 -5.05
CA HIS A 109 -4.72 10.30 -3.65
C HIS A 109 -3.21 10.43 -3.49
N ALA A 110 -2.78 10.68 -2.26
CA ALA A 110 -1.39 10.75 -1.84
C ALA A 110 -1.34 10.55 -0.32
N PHE A 111 -0.15 10.34 0.23
CA PHE A 111 0.06 10.41 1.68
C PHE A 111 1.44 10.98 1.99
N SER A 112 1.58 11.56 3.18
CA SER A 112 2.87 11.94 3.75
C SER A 112 2.85 11.77 5.27
N ASN A 113 4.03 11.63 5.89
CA ASN A 113 4.19 11.82 7.32
C ASN A 113 4.81 13.19 7.60
N ASP A 114 3.95 14.22 7.71
CA ASP A 114 4.37 15.59 7.99
C ASP A 114 4.28 15.93 9.49
N SER A 115 3.97 14.95 10.34
CA SER A 115 3.69 15.15 11.77
C SER A 115 4.93 15.44 12.63
N GLY A 116 6.13 15.11 12.13
CA GLY A 116 7.38 15.18 12.90
C GLY A 116 7.52 14.07 13.97
N ALA A 117 6.65 13.07 13.97
CA ALA A 117 6.75 11.86 14.80
C ALA A 117 6.61 10.59 13.93
N PRO A 118 7.06 9.41 14.39
CA PRO A 118 6.80 8.17 13.67
C PRO A 118 5.30 7.89 13.54
N ALA A 119 4.91 7.24 12.45
CA ALA A 119 3.52 6.85 12.18
C ALA A 119 3.47 5.45 11.54
N SER A 120 2.32 4.79 11.62
CA SER A 120 2.09 3.47 11.05
C SER A 120 0.68 3.35 10.48
N MET A 121 0.54 2.67 9.35
CA MET A 121 -0.74 2.39 8.72
C MET A 121 -0.76 1.02 8.05
N LEU A 122 -1.95 0.49 7.80
CA LEU A 122 -2.17 -0.56 6.82
C LEU A 122 -2.43 0.07 5.47
N VAL A 123 -1.80 -0.50 4.44
CA VAL A 123 -2.07 -0.22 3.03
C VAL A 123 -2.58 -1.49 2.38
N MET A 124 -3.76 -1.43 1.79
CA MET A 124 -4.40 -2.59 1.15
C MET A 124 -4.74 -2.29 -0.30
N PHE A 125 -4.40 -3.22 -1.18
CA PHE A 125 -4.74 -3.16 -2.60
C PHE A 125 -5.71 -4.27 -2.97
N THR A 126 -6.75 -3.94 -3.74
CA THR A 126 -7.73 -4.91 -4.25
C THR A 126 -8.03 -4.63 -5.74
N PRO A 127 -7.93 -5.63 -6.64
CA PRO A 127 -7.37 -6.97 -6.41
C PRO A 127 -5.90 -6.92 -5.96
N GLY A 128 -5.37 -8.06 -5.50
CA GLY A 128 -4.01 -8.17 -4.98
C GLY A 128 -2.95 -8.05 -6.07
N ALA A 129 -2.67 -6.82 -6.48
CA ALA A 129 -1.60 -6.49 -7.41
C ALA A 129 -0.21 -6.79 -6.81
N PRO A 130 0.79 -7.13 -7.63
CA PRO A 130 2.15 -7.45 -7.19
C PRO A 130 2.93 -6.17 -6.84
N ARG A 131 2.55 -5.50 -5.74
CA ARG A 131 3.14 -4.23 -5.31
C ARG A 131 4.54 -4.38 -4.72
N GLU A 132 4.91 -5.59 -4.31
CA GLU A 132 6.22 -5.90 -3.73
C GLU A 132 7.36 -5.51 -4.68
N ALA A 133 7.24 -5.85 -5.97
CA ALA A 133 8.24 -5.51 -6.98
C ALA A 133 8.43 -3.99 -7.13
N TYR A 134 7.35 -3.21 -7.02
CA TYR A 134 7.43 -1.75 -7.03
C TYR A 134 8.18 -1.24 -5.80
N PHE A 135 7.83 -1.71 -4.61
CA PHE A 135 8.47 -1.29 -3.36
C PHE A 135 9.96 -1.66 -3.35
N GLU A 136 10.30 -2.86 -3.81
CA GLU A 136 11.68 -3.36 -3.91
C GLU A 136 12.51 -2.57 -4.92
N GLU A 137 11.94 -2.19 -6.08
CA GLU A 137 12.62 -1.34 -7.04
C GLU A 137 12.87 0.08 -6.46
N LEU A 138 11.91 0.65 -5.72
CA LEU A 138 12.12 1.90 -4.99
C LEU A 138 13.23 1.79 -3.94
N ALA A 139 13.28 0.68 -3.18
CA ALA A 139 14.32 0.44 -2.19
C ALA A 139 15.70 0.36 -2.84
N GLU A 140 15.81 -0.33 -3.98
CA GLU A 140 17.05 -0.44 -4.77
C GLU A 140 17.52 0.93 -5.23
N ILE A 141 16.64 1.72 -5.85
CA ILE A 141 16.96 3.07 -6.37
C ILE A 141 17.54 3.94 -5.26
N VAL A 142 16.91 3.92 -4.08
CA VAL A 142 17.36 4.68 -2.92
C VAL A 142 18.69 4.15 -2.38
N ALA A 143 18.87 2.84 -2.29
CA ALA A 143 20.07 2.22 -1.75
C ALA A 143 21.30 2.41 -2.65
N SER A 144 21.11 2.32 -3.98
CA SER A 144 22.20 2.51 -4.96
C SER A 144 22.47 3.98 -5.27
N GLY A 145 21.55 4.89 -4.91
CA GLY A 145 21.62 6.30 -5.28
C GLY A 145 21.35 6.54 -6.77
N ARG A 146 20.79 5.55 -7.48
CA ARG A 146 20.44 5.64 -8.90
C ARG A 146 19.56 6.85 -9.14
N GLN A 147 19.95 7.70 -10.08
CA GLN A 147 19.18 8.87 -10.50
C GLN A 147 18.41 8.52 -11.76
N LEU A 148 17.09 8.53 -11.68
CA LEU A 148 16.21 8.31 -12.83
C LEU A 148 15.81 9.64 -13.45
N THR A 149 15.74 9.66 -14.77
CA THR A 149 15.10 10.73 -15.54
C THR A 149 13.59 10.71 -15.32
N GLN A 150 12.91 11.80 -15.69
CA GLN A 150 11.44 11.87 -15.60
C GLN A 150 10.75 10.77 -16.43
N GLU A 151 11.31 10.45 -17.60
CA GLU A 151 10.78 9.41 -18.48
C GLU A 151 10.90 8.02 -17.83
N GLU A 152 12.04 7.71 -17.22
CA GLU A 152 12.24 6.44 -16.51
C GLU A 152 11.33 6.34 -15.27
N TRP A 153 11.12 7.42 -14.53
CA TRP A 153 10.13 7.46 -13.44
C TRP A 153 8.72 7.20 -13.94
N THR A 154 8.34 7.86 -15.03
CA THR A 154 7.02 7.71 -15.65
C THR A 154 6.79 6.27 -16.10
N GLU A 155 7.79 5.66 -16.74
CA GLU A 155 7.73 4.27 -17.17
C GLU A 155 7.62 3.32 -15.97
N LEU A 156 8.46 3.51 -14.95
CA LEU A 156 8.42 2.71 -13.72
C LEU A 156 7.03 2.77 -13.07
N TYR A 157 6.47 3.97 -12.87
CA TYR A 157 5.14 4.12 -12.30
C TYR A 157 4.07 3.42 -13.16
N ALA A 158 4.11 3.61 -14.49
CA ALA A 158 3.14 3.01 -15.40
C ALA A 158 3.19 1.48 -15.40
N ARG A 159 4.38 0.85 -15.29
CA ARG A 159 4.53 -0.61 -15.15
C ARG A 159 3.85 -1.16 -13.91
N HIS A 160 3.68 -0.32 -12.88
CA HIS A 160 3.10 -0.67 -11.59
C HIS A 160 1.71 -0.05 -11.37
N ASP A 161 0.97 0.24 -12.44
CA ASP A 161 -0.39 0.81 -12.41
C ASP A 161 -0.47 2.14 -11.65
N GLN A 162 0.61 2.91 -11.59
CA GLN A 162 0.66 4.19 -10.89
C GLN A 162 0.80 5.32 -11.92
N TYR A 163 -0.09 6.31 -11.85
CA TYR A 163 -0.12 7.43 -12.78
C TYR A 163 -0.18 8.74 -12.01
N GLU A 164 0.75 9.65 -12.30
CA GLU A 164 0.78 10.96 -11.66
C GLU A 164 -0.50 11.75 -11.95
N ALA A 165 -1.04 12.41 -10.93
CA ALA A 165 -2.11 13.38 -11.08
C ALA A 165 -1.48 14.75 -11.30
N LEU A 166 -1.68 15.32 -12.49
CA LEU A 166 -1.16 16.63 -12.92
C LEU A 166 -1.53 17.76 -11.96
#